data_AF-A0A9D7UBI2-F1
#
_entry.id   AF-A0A9D7UBI2-F1
#
_cell.length_a   1.000
_cell.length_b   1.000
_cell.length_c   1.000
_cell.angle_alpha   90.00
_cell.angle_beta   90.00
_cell.angle_gamma   90.00
#
_symmetry.space_group_name_H-M   'P 1'
#
loop_
_entity.id
_entity.type
_entity.pdbx_description
1 polymer ?
#
loop_
_entity_poly.entity_id
_entity_poly.type
_entity_poly.pdbx_seq_one_letter_code
_entity_poly.pdbx_strand_id
1 'polypeptide(L)'
;MGLLFGGWFMVNRKRAGVLTFLPVFIYFGNNSKTAFWILSTMILALGFNFSFVVFDPDQKLIAQWHHYTNPLNQVFLFLGGFILGYVFEKHRFKLMVNLLILIVGLVIFIFWPAQGDQIDLVSGTNRIIFSLSCLLISLAFFKIEINIPTIIQKSLSMLGEGSYSVYLLHPIVYLVFNFFNKRILHFSKINTILIAAVLTITCSYLTYIYFEKYFMKLAKSKTN
;
A
#
# COMPACT_ATOMS: atom_id res chain seq x y z
N MET A 1 8.27 14.11 -3.31
CA MET A 1 7.99 13.22 -4.46
C MET A 1 8.36 11.75 -4.23
N GLY A 2 9.50 11.40 -3.60
CA GLY A 2 9.87 9.99 -3.34
C GLY A 2 8.93 9.22 -2.38
N LEU A 3 8.30 9.91 -1.42
CA LEU A 3 7.36 9.29 -0.46
C LEU A 3 5.97 8.98 -1.05
N LEU A 4 5.54 9.69 -2.10
CA LEU A 4 4.31 9.37 -2.84
C LEU A 4 4.46 8.08 -3.66
N PHE A 5 5.70 7.73 -4.03
CA PHE A 5 6.00 6.49 -4.73
C PHE A 5 6.10 5.31 -3.76
N GLY A 6 6.84 5.43 -2.65
CA GLY A 6 7.15 4.28 -1.78
C GLY A 6 5.97 3.65 -1.02
N GLY A 7 4.95 4.43 -0.63
CA GLY A 7 3.90 3.95 0.28
C GLY A 7 2.81 3.08 -0.36
N TRP A 8 2.68 3.09 -1.70
CA TRP A 8 1.52 2.53 -2.40
C TRP A 8 1.85 1.48 -3.47
N PHE A 9 3.11 1.03 -3.57
CA PHE A 9 3.55 -0.10 -4.41
C PHE A 9 3.06 -1.48 -3.91
N MET A 10 2.05 -1.55 -3.05
CA MET A 10 1.68 -2.77 -2.34
C MET A 10 0.92 -3.82 -3.16
N VAL A 11 0.71 -3.69 -4.48
CA VAL A 11 -0.16 -4.67 -5.14
C VAL A 11 0.14 -5.07 -6.58
N ASN A 12 0.44 -6.38 -6.71
CA ASN A 12 0.31 -7.35 -7.81
C ASN A 12 0.32 -6.86 -9.28
N ARG A 13 0.89 -7.70 -10.16
CA ARG A 13 0.96 -7.56 -11.63
C ARG A 13 -0.38 -7.26 -12.34
N LYS A 14 -1.54 -7.48 -11.69
CA LYS A 14 -2.90 -7.11 -12.16
C LYS A 14 -3.41 -5.75 -11.67
N ARG A 15 -2.73 -5.08 -10.71
CA ARG A 15 -3.10 -3.77 -10.13
C ARG A 15 -2.18 -2.62 -10.55
N ALA A 16 -1.31 -2.81 -11.54
CA ALA A 16 -0.58 -1.73 -12.22
C ALA A 16 -1.52 -0.66 -12.83
N GLY A 17 -2.80 -0.99 -13.04
CA GLY A 17 -3.82 -0.04 -13.46
C GLY A 17 -4.01 1.13 -12.47
N VAL A 18 -3.76 0.95 -11.17
CA VAL A 18 -3.88 2.05 -10.18
C VAL A 18 -2.82 3.13 -10.42
N LEU A 19 -1.60 2.73 -10.81
CA LEU A 19 -0.51 3.65 -11.19
C LEU A 19 -0.81 4.37 -12.51
N THR A 20 -1.62 3.79 -13.39
CA THR A 20 -2.10 4.46 -14.61
C THR A 20 -2.97 5.68 -14.28
N PHE A 21 -3.63 5.72 -13.11
CA PHE A 21 -4.40 6.90 -12.68
C PHE A 21 -3.52 8.02 -12.11
N LEU A 22 -2.26 7.74 -11.73
CA LEU A 22 -1.39 8.77 -11.14
C LEU A 22 -1.13 9.96 -12.10
N PRO A 23 -0.79 9.76 -13.38
CA PRO A 23 -0.69 10.87 -14.34
C PRO A 23 -1.98 11.69 -14.46
N VAL A 24 -3.13 11.01 -14.40
CA VAL A 24 -4.45 11.65 -14.48
C VAL A 24 -4.68 12.55 -13.26
N PHE A 25 -4.36 12.08 -12.06
CA PHE A 25 -4.48 12.86 -10.83
C PHE A 25 -3.54 14.07 -10.81
N ILE A 26 -2.30 13.89 -11.25
CA ILE A 26 -1.33 14.99 -11.35
C ILE A 26 -1.81 16.03 -12.39
N TYR A 27 -2.25 15.57 -13.55
CA TYR A 27 -2.75 16.44 -14.62
C TYR A 27 -3.93 17.30 -14.14
N PHE A 28 -4.97 16.69 -13.57
CA PHE A 28 -6.13 17.46 -13.09
C PHE A 28 -5.81 18.29 -11.84
N GLY A 29 -5.01 17.77 -10.90
CA GLY A 29 -4.62 18.48 -9.69
C GLY A 29 -3.86 19.79 -9.95
N ASN A 30 -3.12 19.85 -11.06
CA ASN A 30 -2.37 21.03 -11.47
C ASN A 30 -3.15 21.96 -12.43
N ASN A 31 -3.95 21.39 -13.34
CA ASN A 31 -4.60 22.17 -14.40
C ASN A 31 -6.01 22.66 -14.04
N SER A 32 -6.78 21.91 -13.24
CA SER A 32 -8.15 22.30 -12.87
C SER A 32 -8.60 21.66 -11.55
N LYS A 33 -8.65 22.49 -10.49
CA LYS A 33 -9.13 22.07 -9.16
C LYS A 33 -10.55 21.51 -9.21
N THR A 34 -11.43 22.12 -10.00
CA THR A 34 -12.83 21.68 -10.13
C THR A 34 -12.89 20.29 -10.75
N ALA A 35 -12.16 20.05 -11.86
CA ALA A 35 -12.12 18.74 -12.49
C ALA A 35 -11.54 17.67 -11.56
N PHE A 36 -10.51 18.01 -10.78
CA PHE A 36 -9.91 17.13 -9.78
C PHE A 36 -10.93 16.71 -8.71
N TRP A 37 -11.70 17.65 -8.15
CA TRP A 37 -12.70 17.34 -7.12
C TRP A 37 -13.90 16.56 -7.68
N ILE A 38 -14.32 16.83 -8.92
CA ILE A 38 -15.35 16.04 -9.60
C ILE A 38 -14.87 14.59 -9.77
N LEU A 39 -13.68 14.39 -10.34
CA LEU A 39 -13.08 13.05 -10.49
C LEU A 39 -12.93 12.34 -9.14
N SER A 40 -12.51 13.07 -8.11
CA SER A 40 -12.35 12.53 -6.77
C SER A 40 -13.66 12.03 -6.17
N THR A 41 -14.72 12.81 -6.36
CA THR A 41 -16.08 12.47 -5.90
C THR A 41 -16.61 11.25 -6.65
N MET A 42 -16.38 11.17 -7.96
CA MET A 42 -16.76 9.99 -8.77
C MET A 42 -16.05 8.72 -8.30
N ILE A 43 -14.75 8.80 -8.03
CA ILE A 43 -13.96 7.67 -7.54
C ILE A 43 -14.41 7.24 -6.13
N LEU A 44 -14.72 8.18 -5.25
CA LEU A 44 -15.28 7.87 -3.94
C LEU A 44 -16.65 7.19 -4.06
N ALA A 45 -17.53 7.68 -4.95
CA ALA A 45 -18.81 7.05 -5.23
C ALA A 45 -18.66 5.61 -5.75
N LEU A 46 -17.65 5.35 -6.60
CA LEU A 46 -17.30 3.99 -7.01
C LEU A 46 -16.87 3.14 -5.81
N GLY A 47 -16.03 3.66 -4.91
CA GLY A 47 -15.64 2.96 -3.69
C GLY A 47 -16.84 2.59 -2.80
N PHE A 48 -17.80 3.50 -2.64
CA PHE A 48 -19.06 3.23 -1.93
C PHE A 48 -19.92 2.18 -2.65
N ASN A 49 -20.03 2.26 -3.97
CA ASN A 49 -20.74 1.27 -4.77
C ASN A 49 -20.14 -0.13 -4.56
N PHE A 50 -18.81 -0.26 -4.60
CA PHE A 50 -18.17 -1.53 -4.31
C PHE A 50 -18.47 -2.03 -2.89
N SER A 51 -18.48 -1.13 -1.91
CA SER A 51 -18.68 -1.50 -0.49
C SER A 51 -20.09 -1.98 -0.18
N PHE A 52 -21.13 -1.37 -0.77
CA PHE A 52 -22.53 -1.64 -0.41
C PHE A 52 -23.33 -2.41 -1.46
N VAL A 53 -22.90 -2.40 -2.73
CA VAL A 53 -23.68 -2.97 -3.85
C VAL A 53 -22.96 -4.14 -4.50
N VAL A 54 -21.65 -4.05 -4.73
CA VAL A 54 -20.92 -5.10 -5.45
C VAL A 54 -20.55 -6.28 -4.56
N PHE A 55 -20.13 -6.03 -3.32
CA PHE A 55 -19.81 -7.11 -2.39
C PHE A 55 -21.07 -7.64 -1.72
N ASP A 56 -21.30 -8.94 -1.91
CA ASP A 56 -22.33 -9.69 -1.19
C ASP A 56 -21.74 -10.17 0.16
N PRO A 57 -22.26 -9.69 1.32
CA PRO A 57 -21.75 -10.08 2.63
C PRO A 57 -22.04 -11.55 2.98
N ASP A 58 -23.03 -12.18 2.34
CA ASP A 58 -23.41 -13.57 2.61
C ASP A 58 -22.50 -14.59 1.90
N GLN A 59 -21.63 -14.10 1.01
CA GLN A 59 -20.69 -14.92 0.25
C GLN A 59 -19.24 -14.71 0.70
N LYS A 60 -18.48 -15.81 0.76
CA LYS A 60 -17.05 -15.77 1.09
C LYS A 60 -16.26 -14.91 0.10
N LEU A 61 -15.27 -14.19 0.60
CA LEU A 61 -14.42 -13.30 -0.20
C LEU A 61 -13.75 -14.02 -1.37
N ILE A 62 -13.39 -15.30 -1.20
CA ILE A 62 -12.72 -16.08 -2.24
C ILE A 62 -13.58 -16.30 -3.49
N ALA A 63 -14.90 -16.42 -3.32
CA ALA A 63 -15.84 -16.52 -4.44
C ALA A 63 -15.93 -15.19 -5.22
N GLN A 64 -15.71 -14.07 -4.52
CA GLN A 64 -15.80 -12.72 -5.05
C GLN A 64 -14.41 -12.08 -5.29
N TRP A 65 -13.36 -12.90 -5.40
CA TRP A 65 -11.97 -12.43 -5.50
C TRP A 65 -11.73 -11.51 -6.70
N HIS A 66 -12.48 -11.72 -7.79
CA HIS A 66 -12.43 -10.83 -8.96
C HIS A 66 -12.82 -9.40 -8.59
N HIS A 67 -13.90 -9.20 -7.81
CA HIS A 67 -14.33 -7.86 -7.38
C HIS A 67 -13.31 -7.23 -6.44
N TYR A 68 -12.75 -8.02 -5.51
CA TYR A 68 -11.71 -7.57 -4.59
C TYR A 68 -10.42 -7.13 -5.29
N THR A 69 -10.00 -7.87 -6.31
CA THR A 69 -8.78 -7.58 -7.07
C THR A 69 -8.94 -6.52 -8.15
N ASN A 70 -10.16 -6.07 -8.43
CA ASN A 70 -10.43 -5.04 -9.41
C ASN A 70 -9.71 -3.71 -9.06
N PRO A 71 -8.92 -3.11 -9.97
CA PRO A 71 -8.25 -1.83 -9.72
C PRO A 71 -9.19 -0.69 -9.34
N LEU A 72 -10.41 -0.65 -9.90
CA LEU A 72 -11.42 0.38 -9.59
C LEU A 72 -11.90 0.29 -8.15
N ASN A 73 -11.88 -0.91 -7.56
CA ASN A 73 -12.20 -1.11 -6.16
C ASN A 73 -11.14 -0.48 -5.24
N GLN A 74 -9.89 -0.38 -5.70
CA GLN A 74 -8.73 0.02 -4.89
C GLN A 74 -8.31 1.48 -5.13
N VAL A 75 -8.73 2.07 -6.25
CA VAL A 75 -8.28 3.41 -6.67
C VAL A 75 -8.71 4.52 -5.71
N PHE A 76 -9.82 4.36 -4.97
CA PHE A 76 -10.27 5.38 -4.00
C PHE A 76 -9.33 5.56 -2.81
N LEU A 77 -8.71 4.47 -2.33
CA LEU A 77 -7.72 4.53 -1.26
C LEU A 77 -6.43 5.20 -1.75
N PHE A 78 -6.02 4.89 -2.99
CA PHE A 78 -4.87 5.54 -3.62
C PHE A 78 -5.10 7.04 -3.80
N LEU A 79 -6.28 7.41 -4.30
CA LEU A 79 -6.72 8.80 -4.39
C LEU A 79 -6.73 9.47 -3.00
N GLY A 80 -7.19 8.77 -1.95
CA GLY A 80 -7.15 9.27 -0.58
C GLY A 80 -5.74 9.64 -0.15
N GLY A 81 -4.76 8.76 -0.36
CA GLY A 81 -3.34 9.04 -0.11
C GLY A 81 -2.81 10.23 -0.93
N PHE A 82 -3.19 10.33 -2.20
CA PHE A 82 -2.82 11.46 -3.07
C PHE A 82 -3.42 12.79 -2.58
N ILE A 83 -4.70 12.80 -2.19
CA ILE A 83 -5.39 13.98 -1.63
C ILE A 83 -4.71 14.41 -0.34
N LEU A 84 -4.32 13.48 0.53
CA LEU A 84 -3.59 13.82 1.76
C LEU A 84 -2.29 14.56 1.44
N GLY A 85 -1.52 14.08 0.47
CA GLY A 85 -0.33 14.78 -0.02
C GLY A 85 -0.69 16.15 -0.61
N TYR A 86 -1.61 16.21 -1.55
CA TYR A 86 -2.00 17.43 -2.26
C TYR A 86 -2.51 18.55 -1.33
N VAL A 87 -3.38 18.21 -0.38
CA VAL A 87 -4.00 19.18 0.53
C VAL A 87 -3.07 19.51 1.69
N PHE A 88 -2.50 18.50 2.33
CA PHE A 88 -1.78 18.72 3.58
C PHE A 88 -0.30 19.02 3.39
N GLU A 89 0.34 18.83 2.24
CA GLU A 89 1.79 19.07 2.03
C GLU A 89 2.27 20.39 2.65
N LYS A 90 1.57 21.50 2.40
CA LYS A 90 1.94 22.84 2.90
C LYS A 90 1.53 23.12 4.36
N HIS A 91 0.67 22.29 4.94
CA HIS A 91 0.17 22.47 6.30
C HIS A 91 1.15 21.85 7.30
N ARG A 92 1.53 22.62 8.32
CA ARG A 92 2.34 22.13 9.44
C ARG A 92 1.43 21.84 10.63
N PHE A 93 1.52 20.63 11.15
CA PHE A 93 0.81 20.22 12.35
C PHE A 93 1.76 20.19 13.54
N LYS A 94 1.25 20.53 14.72
CA LYS A 94 1.98 20.33 15.97
C LYS A 94 2.12 18.84 16.24
N LEU A 95 3.24 18.41 16.82
CA LEU A 95 3.49 17.00 17.14
C LEU A 95 2.34 16.37 17.94
N MET A 96 1.79 17.08 18.93
CA MET A 96 0.66 16.60 19.74
C MET A 96 -0.58 16.31 18.89
N VAL A 97 -0.86 17.12 17.86
CA VAL A 97 -1.99 16.89 16.95
C VAL A 97 -1.75 15.63 16.11
N ASN A 98 -0.53 15.45 15.60
CA ASN A 98 -0.18 14.24 14.85
C ASN A 98 -0.27 12.97 15.69
N LEU A 99 0.22 13.03 16.93
CA LEU A 99 0.12 11.91 17.87
C LEU A 99 -1.34 11.59 18.21
N LEU A 100 -2.18 12.62 18.40
CA LEU A 100 -3.61 12.42 18.62
C LEU A 100 -4.29 11.78 17.40
N ILE A 101 -4.00 12.25 16.18
CA ILE A 101 -4.51 11.65 14.94
C ILE A 101 -4.08 10.18 14.83
N LEU A 102 -2.81 9.88 15.15
CA LEU A 102 -2.28 8.52 15.14
C LEU A 102 -2.99 7.62 16.14
N ILE A 103 -3.14 8.09 17.38
CA ILE A 103 -3.83 7.34 18.45
C ILE A 103 -5.28 7.08 18.06
N VAL A 104 -6.01 8.09 17.56
CA VAL A 104 -7.39 7.92 17.10
C VAL A 104 -7.47 6.89 15.97
N GLY A 105 -6.58 6.98 14.97
CA GLY A 105 -6.51 6.01 13.88
C GLY A 105 -6.26 4.58 14.37
N LEU A 106 -5.31 4.40 15.30
CA LEU A 106 -4.99 3.10 15.90
C LEU A 106 -6.12 2.55 16.78
N VAL A 107 -6.76 3.41 17.58
CA VAL A 107 -7.88 3.01 18.43
C VAL A 107 -9.04 2.51 17.58
N ILE A 108 -9.39 3.23 16.50
CA ILE A 108 -10.40 2.76 15.55
C ILE A 108 -9.96 1.43 14.94
N PHE A 109 -8.71 1.32 14.49
CA PHE A 109 -8.22 0.11 13.83
C PHE A 109 -8.22 -1.14 14.74
N ILE A 110 -7.88 -0.98 16.02
CA ILE A 110 -7.73 -2.10 16.98
C ILE A 110 -9.06 -2.47 17.62
N PHE A 111 -9.86 -1.47 18.02
CA PHE A 111 -11.07 -1.71 18.82
C PHE A 111 -12.36 -1.74 18.00
N TRP A 112 -12.33 -1.40 16.70
CA TRP A 112 -13.51 -1.54 15.87
C TRP A 112 -13.88 -3.02 15.69
N PRO A 113 -15.10 -3.43 16.10
CA PRO A 113 -15.49 -4.83 16.11
C PRO A 113 -15.83 -5.30 14.69
N ALA A 114 -14.83 -5.76 13.95
CA ALA A 114 -15.03 -6.56 12.75
C ALA A 114 -14.96 -8.04 13.15
N GLN A 115 -16.11 -8.68 13.26
CA GLN A 115 -16.24 -10.10 13.58
C GLN A 115 -16.77 -10.82 12.35
N GLY A 116 -16.18 -11.96 12.00
CA GLY A 116 -16.64 -12.82 10.91
C GLY A 116 -15.55 -13.20 9.91
N ASP A 117 -15.94 -13.36 8.65
CA ASP A 117 -15.07 -13.77 7.53
C ASP A 117 -14.40 -12.52 6.91
N GLN A 118 -13.38 -12.71 6.06
CA GLN A 118 -12.63 -11.62 5.42
C GLN A 118 -13.52 -10.69 4.57
N ILE A 119 -14.71 -11.16 4.17
CA ILE A 119 -15.69 -10.34 3.45
C ILE A 119 -16.15 -9.14 4.29
N ASP A 120 -16.26 -9.31 5.61
CA ASP A 120 -16.76 -8.28 6.53
C ASP A 120 -15.81 -7.08 6.65
N LEU A 121 -14.55 -7.23 6.24
CA LEU A 121 -13.57 -6.14 6.19
C LEU A 121 -13.71 -5.28 4.92
N VAL A 122 -14.25 -5.85 3.85
CA VAL A 122 -14.29 -5.23 2.51
C VAL A 122 -15.69 -4.84 2.05
N SER A 123 -16.70 -5.14 2.87
CA SER A 123 -18.11 -4.81 2.66
C SER A 123 -18.60 -3.77 3.68
N GLY A 124 -19.70 -3.12 3.32
CA GLY A 124 -20.50 -2.27 4.19
C GLY A 124 -19.73 -1.12 4.87
N THR A 125 -20.18 -0.81 6.08
CA THR A 125 -19.64 0.28 6.91
C THR A 125 -18.24 0.01 7.41
N ASN A 126 -17.91 -1.26 7.68
CA ASN A 126 -16.59 -1.68 8.16
C ASN A 126 -15.49 -1.21 7.22
N ARG A 127 -15.68 -1.42 5.91
CA ARG A 127 -14.70 -0.99 4.92
C ARG A 127 -14.44 0.52 4.96
N ILE A 128 -15.46 1.34 5.14
CA ILE A 128 -15.30 2.81 5.20
C ILE A 128 -14.51 3.19 6.44
N ILE A 129 -14.85 2.60 7.58
CA ILE A 129 -14.19 2.87 8.85
C ILE A 129 -12.71 2.47 8.81
N PHE A 130 -12.40 1.27 8.30
CA PHE A 130 -11.01 0.85 8.14
C PHE A 130 -10.26 1.70 7.11
N SER A 131 -10.91 2.10 6.03
CA SER A 131 -10.31 3.01 5.05
C SER A 131 -9.96 4.37 5.67
N LEU A 132 -10.87 4.92 6.48
CA LEU A 132 -10.62 6.16 7.23
C LEU A 132 -9.51 6.00 8.26
N SER A 133 -9.49 4.90 9.03
CA SER A 133 -8.40 4.65 9.98
C SER A 133 -7.04 4.56 9.28
N CYS A 134 -6.98 3.90 8.12
CA CYS A 134 -5.76 3.81 7.32
C CYS A 134 -5.30 5.19 6.82
N LEU A 135 -6.23 6.06 6.39
CA LEU A 135 -5.91 7.42 5.97
C LEU A 135 -5.43 8.28 7.14
N LEU A 136 -6.03 8.16 8.33
CA LEU A 136 -5.60 8.88 9.53
C LEU A 136 -4.19 8.48 9.96
N ILE A 137 -3.91 7.17 10.02
CA ILE A 137 -2.58 6.65 10.35
C ILE A 137 -1.55 7.14 9.32
N SER A 138 -1.89 7.09 8.03
CA SER A 138 -1.03 7.57 6.94
C SER A 138 -0.76 9.07 7.05
N LEU A 139 -1.78 9.89 7.36
CA LEU A 139 -1.64 11.32 7.55
C LEU A 139 -0.73 11.65 8.74
N ALA A 140 -0.88 10.94 9.86
CA ALA A 140 -0.04 11.15 11.03
C ALA A 140 1.43 10.87 10.69
N PHE A 141 1.75 9.71 10.11
CA PHE A 141 3.13 9.39 9.72
C PHE A 141 3.68 10.33 8.64
N PHE A 142 2.85 10.79 7.71
CA PHE A 142 3.24 11.77 6.70
C PHE A 142 3.66 13.13 7.30
N LYS A 143 3.10 13.49 8.46
CA LYS A 143 3.33 14.79 9.12
C LYS A 143 4.25 14.74 10.33
N ILE A 144 4.61 13.55 10.80
CA ILE A 144 5.58 13.39 11.88
C ILE A 144 6.98 13.63 11.32
N GLU A 145 7.57 14.77 11.70
CA GLU A 145 8.97 15.10 11.44
C GLU A 145 9.77 14.79 12.72
N ILE A 146 10.31 13.57 12.83
CA ILE A 146 11.21 13.18 13.93
C ILE A 146 12.63 13.05 13.37
N ASN A 147 13.60 13.61 14.10
CA ASN A 147 15.02 13.40 13.83
C ASN A 147 15.41 12.00 14.35
N ILE A 148 15.29 11.00 13.47
CA ILE A 148 15.66 9.62 13.77
C ILE A 148 17.15 9.42 13.44
N PRO A 149 17.90 8.61 14.21
CA PRO A 149 19.28 8.26 13.86
C PRO A 149 19.42 7.77 12.41
N THR A 150 20.49 8.19 11.74
CA THR A 150 20.72 7.94 10.31
C THR A 150 20.70 6.46 9.92
N ILE A 151 21.11 5.57 10.82
CA ILE A 151 21.06 4.11 10.62
C ILE A 151 19.61 3.62 10.50
N ILE A 152 18.75 4.03 11.42
CA ILE A 152 17.34 3.62 11.45
C ILE A 152 16.62 4.24 10.25
N GLN A 153 16.85 5.52 9.96
CA GLN A 153 16.29 6.19 8.78
C GLN A 153 16.68 5.46 7.48
N LYS A 154 17.95 5.08 7.33
CA LYS A 154 18.44 4.35 6.14
C LYS A 154 17.78 2.97 6.02
N SER A 155 17.67 2.23 7.13
CA SER A 155 17.02 0.92 7.14
C SER A 155 15.53 1.00 6.80
N LEU A 156 14.79 1.97 7.39
CA LEU A 156 13.38 2.16 7.07
C LEU A 156 13.17 2.60 5.62
N SER A 157 14.00 3.52 5.11
CA SER A 157 13.94 3.95 3.70
C SER A 157 14.21 2.78 2.77
N MET A 158 15.21 1.96 3.08
CA MET A 158 15.56 0.77 2.29
C MET A 158 14.42 -0.26 2.30
N LEU A 159 13.81 -0.53 3.45
CA LEU A 159 12.67 -1.46 3.55
C LEU A 159 11.44 -0.91 2.83
N GLY A 160 11.17 0.39 2.93
CA GLY A 160 10.06 1.04 2.24
C GLY A 160 10.23 1.02 0.72
N GLU A 161 11.40 1.43 0.23
CA GLU A 161 11.74 1.44 -1.20
C GLU A 161 11.82 0.02 -1.78
N GLY A 162 12.36 -0.95 -1.04
CA GLY A 162 12.50 -2.35 -1.46
C GLY A 162 11.26 -3.22 -1.23
N SER A 163 10.20 -2.67 -0.62
CA SER A 163 8.97 -3.42 -0.27
C SER A 163 8.30 -4.07 -1.49
N TYR A 164 8.39 -3.41 -2.66
CA TYR A 164 7.86 -3.95 -3.91
C TYR A 164 8.57 -5.23 -4.35
N SER A 165 9.90 -5.20 -4.37
CA SER A 165 10.73 -6.37 -4.66
C SER A 165 10.42 -7.53 -3.69
N VAL A 166 10.29 -7.24 -2.39
CA VAL A 166 9.91 -8.23 -1.35
C VAL A 166 8.56 -8.85 -1.66
N TYR A 167 7.56 -8.04 -1.98
CA TYR A 167 6.22 -8.53 -2.29
C TYR A 167 6.19 -9.44 -3.53
N LEU A 168 6.93 -9.13 -4.59
CA LEU A 168 6.94 -9.96 -5.79
C LEU A 168 7.75 -11.26 -5.63
N LEU A 169 8.86 -11.19 -4.89
CA LEU A 169 9.80 -12.31 -4.81
C LEU A 169 9.41 -13.34 -3.75
N HIS A 170 8.72 -12.97 -2.67
CA HIS A 170 8.40 -13.92 -1.60
C HIS A 170 7.68 -15.21 -2.04
N PRO A 171 6.66 -15.21 -2.93
CA PRO A 171 6.03 -16.46 -3.34
C PRO A 171 6.97 -17.28 -4.23
N ILE A 172 7.78 -16.64 -5.08
CA ILE A 172 8.72 -17.31 -5.99
C ILE A 172 9.83 -17.97 -5.17
N VAL A 173 10.45 -17.23 -4.24
CA VAL A 173 11.50 -17.73 -3.36
C VAL A 173 10.97 -18.88 -2.51
N TYR A 174 9.77 -18.75 -1.94
CA TYR A 174 9.15 -19.84 -1.17
C TYR A 174 8.89 -21.08 -2.03
N LEU A 175 8.34 -20.93 -3.24
CA LEU A 175 8.06 -22.05 -4.13
C LEU A 175 9.34 -22.80 -4.53
N VAL A 176 10.38 -22.06 -4.92
CA VAL A 176 11.68 -22.63 -5.30
C VAL A 176 12.32 -23.31 -4.09
N PHE A 177 12.37 -22.65 -2.94
CA PHE A 177 12.98 -23.22 -1.74
C PHE A 177 12.22 -24.45 -1.24
N ASN A 178 10.89 -24.44 -1.25
CA ASN A 178 10.07 -25.59 -0.88
C ASN A 178 10.25 -26.77 -1.85
N PHE A 179 10.46 -26.50 -3.14
CA PHE A 179 10.79 -27.53 -4.12
C PHE A 179 12.11 -28.24 -3.79
N PHE A 180 13.17 -27.49 -3.48
CA PHE A 180 14.45 -28.06 -3.05
C PHE A 180 14.35 -28.75 -1.68
N ASN A 181 13.56 -28.17 -0.76
CA ASN A 181 13.39 -28.74 0.56
C ASN A 181 12.74 -30.12 0.52
N LYS A 182 11.73 -30.32 -0.34
CA LYS A 182 11.07 -31.62 -0.51
C LYS A 182 11.95 -32.70 -1.15
N ARG A 183 12.97 -32.30 -1.92
CA ARG A 183 13.81 -33.23 -2.69
C ARG A 183 15.18 -33.53 -2.06
N ILE A 184 15.74 -32.59 -1.31
CA ILE A 184 17.14 -32.64 -0.90
C ILE A 184 17.31 -32.39 0.60
N LEU A 185 16.68 -31.33 1.14
CA LEU A 185 17.06 -30.79 2.46
C LEU A 185 16.20 -31.31 3.64
N HIS A 186 14.95 -31.69 3.39
CA HIS A 186 14.02 -32.24 4.39
C HIS A 186 13.89 -31.44 5.70
N PHE A 187 14.02 -30.11 5.66
CA PHE A 187 13.80 -29.24 6.81
C PHE A 187 12.33 -29.21 7.25
N SER A 188 12.12 -28.94 8.54
CA SER A 188 10.79 -28.71 9.11
C SER A 188 10.08 -27.52 8.45
N LYS A 189 8.74 -27.52 8.50
CA LYS A 189 7.91 -26.45 7.89
C LYS A 189 8.26 -25.06 8.44
N ILE A 190 8.50 -24.94 9.74
CA ILE A 190 8.86 -23.68 10.40
C ILE A 190 10.21 -23.17 9.90
N ASN A 191 11.22 -24.03 9.83
CA ASN A 191 12.53 -23.66 9.33
C ASN A 191 12.47 -23.25 7.87
N THR A 192 11.61 -23.91 7.07
CA THR A 192 11.39 -23.54 5.66
C THR A 192 10.84 -22.13 5.52
N ILE A 193 9.87 -21.75 6.35
CA ILE A 193 9.29 -20.40 6.32
C ILE A 193 10.33 -19.35 6.75
N LEU A 194 11.06 -19.60 7.84
CA LEU A 194 12.09 -18.67 8.33
C LEU A 194 13.21 -18.45 7.31
N ILE A 195 13.72 -19.54 6.73
CA ILE A 195 14.78 -19.46 5.71
C ILE A 195 14.26 -18.77 4.44
N ALA A 196 13.05 -19.12 4.00
CA ALA A 196 12.44 -18.47 2.83
C ALA A 196 12.22 -16.97 3.05
N ALA A 197 11.86 -16.55 4.27
CA ALA A 197 11.72 -15.12 4.61
C ALA A 197 13.07 -14.38 4.53
N VAL A 198 14.13 -14.95 5.12
CA VAL A 198 15.49 -14.38 5.07
C VAL A 198 16.02 -14.32 3.63
N LEU A 199 15.83 -15.39 2.86
CA LEU A 199 16.19 -15.44 1.44
C LEU A 199 15.41 -14.40 0.64
N THR A 200 14.12 -14.24 0.91
CA THR A 200 13.29 -13.23 0.24
C THR A 200 13.85 -11.83 0.47
N ILE A 201 14.13 -11.46 1.72
CA ILE A 201 14.66 -10.11 2.04
C ILE A 201 15.99 -9.90 1.32
N THR A 202 16.89 -10.89 1.37
CA THR A 202 18.21 -10.83 0.71
C THR A 202 18.08 -10.70 -0.80
N CYS A 203 17.31 -11.57 -1.45
CA CYS A 203 17.09 -11.53 -2.90
C CYS A 203 16.45 -10.21 -3.33
N SER A 204 15.48 -9.72 -2.57
CA SER A 204 14.79 -8.45 -2.85
C SER A 204 15.72 -7.26 -2.75
N TYR A 205 16.62 -7.25 -1.77
CA TYR A 205 17.63 -6.21 -1.64
C TYR A 205 18.59 -6.21 -2.84
N LEU A 206 19.02 -7.39 -3.30
CA LEU A 206 19.87 -7.50 -4.49
C LEU A 206 19.12 -7.01 -5.75
N THR A 207 17.88 -7.43 -5.95
CA THR A 207 17.06 -6.96 -7.07
C THR A 207 16.87 -5.43 -7.03
N TYR A 208 16.58 -4.87 -5.86
CA TYR A 208 16.44 -3.43 -5.68
C TYR A 208 17.72 -2.66 -6.07
N ILE A 209 18.89 -3.10 -5.60
CA ILE A 209 20.15 -2.40 -5.88
C ILE A 209 20.59 -2.54 -7.33
N TYR A 210 20.58 -3.77 -7.86
CA TYR A 210 21.19 -4.05 -9.15
C TYR A 210 20.26 -3.77 -10.33
N PHE A 211 18.95 -3.97 -10.15
CA PHE A 211 17.98 -3.75 -11.22
C PHE A 211 17.23 -2.43 -11.01
N GLU A 212 16.46 -2.29 -9.94
CA GLU A 212 15.55 -1.15 -9.79
C GLU A 212 16.31 0.18 -9.75
N LYS A 213 17.33 0.29 -8.89
CA LYS A 213 18.13 1.51 -8.75
C LYS A 213 18.94 1.84 -9.99
N TYR A 214 19.38 0.83 -10.74
CA TYR A 214 20.08 1.02 -12.01
C TYR A 214 19.15 1.66 -13.05
N PHE A 215 17.96 1.08 -13.28
CA PHE A 215 16.99 1.61 -14.24
C PHE A 215 16.43 2.98 -13.84
N MET A 216 16.19 3.22 -12.54
CA MET A 216 15.79 4.54 -12.05
C MET A 216 16.83 5.63 -12.36
N LYS A 217 18.12 5.30 -12.25
CA LYS A 217 19.20 6.24 -12.60
C LYS A 217 19.27 6.49 -14.11
N LEU A 218 19.13 5.45 -14.93
CA LEU A 218 19.09 5.58 -16.39
C LEU A 218 17.93 6.47 -16.86
N ALA A 219 16.75 6.33 -16.24
CA ALA A 219 15.60 7.16 -16.56
C ALA A 219 15.86 8.65 -16.24
N LYS A 220 16.47 8.94 -15.08
CA LYS A 220 16.81 10.32 -14.68
C LYS A 220 17.84 10.98 -15.59
N SER A 221 18.83 10.23 -16.10
CA SER A 221 19.89 10.81 -16.94
C SER A 221 19.45 11.19 -18.35
N LYS A 222 18.26 10.75 -18.80
CA LYS A 222 17.68 11.10 -20.11
C LYS A 222 16.71 12.29 -20.06
N THR A 223 16.42 12.81 -18.86
CA THR A 223 15.52 13.96 -18.64
C THR A 223 16.26 15.28 -18.39
N ASN A 224 17.59 15.28 -18.52
CA ASN A 224 18.46 16.46 -18.58
C ASN A 224 19.11 16.52 -19.97
#